data_AF-G8YD75-F1
#
_entry.id   AF-G8YD75-F1
#
_cell.length_a   1.000
_cell.length_b   1.000
_cell.length_c   1.000
_cell.angle_alpha   90.00
_cell.angle_beta   90.00
_cell.angle_gamma   90.00
#
_symmetry.space_group_name_H-M   'P 1'
#
loop_
_entity.id
_entity.type
_entity.pdbx_description
1 polymer ?
#
loop_
_entity_poly.entity_id
_entity_poly.type
_entity_poly.pdbx_seq_one_letter_code
_entity_poly.pdbx_strand_id
1 'polypeptide(L)'
;MDRHGARTHSKLTRKLPSAFLIDWDETITKGDTIHLVAEASNATKKRDPPFEHYVSVYNRAYDDYKREFLTKRGDINSIEKEMEFQKGMKKVEMSSVNELCKLKFFEGLTVKNLVSQSSKVSLRENFLDFLGKCRLYNVQVIILSVNWTKLIMESVLKSHGFSEDSMDIQYIVNELEFSGGVCTGMFNNSKSVRTGIDKLEYLVKVHSTLGDVCYIGDSSTDIPCLVNSDAGIVMENGSAIKSLQRINVTLSSLAQSNTLEKDVVYYGNWHDISSHFFKNHFFTKID
;
A
#
# COMPACT_ATOMS: atom_id res chain seq x y z
N MET A 1 35.72 20.02 -29.49
CA MET A 1 34.54 20.91 -29.56
C MET A 1 33.38 20.16 -28.94
N ASP A 2 33.11 20.50 -27.69
CA ASP A 2 32.08 19.93 -26.82
C ASP A 2 30.67 20.06 -27.40
N ARG A 3 29.86 19.01 -27.25
CA ARG A 3 28.43 19.11 -26.93
C ARG A 3 28.03 17.93 -26.04
N HIS A 4 28.38 18.03 -24.75
CA HIS A 4 27.65 17.34 -23.69
C HIS A 4 26.25 17.96 -23.64
N GLY A 5 25.25 17.22 -24.11
CA GLY A 5 23.85 17.53 -23.85
C GLY A 5 23.56 17.28 -22.39
N ALA A 6 23.72 18.31 -21.56
CA ALA A 6 23.25 18.31 -20.19
C ALA A 6 21.73 18.07 -20.21
N ARG A 7 21.31 16.86 -19.82
CA ARG A 7 19.92 16.58 -19.46
C ARG A 7 19.60 17.46 -18.27
N THR A 8 18.72 18.42 -18.48
CA THR A 8 18.15 19.25 -17.44
C THR A 8 17.42 18.35 -16.44
N HIS A 9 18.00 18.19 -15.25
CA HIS A 9 17.35 17.58 -14.10
C HIS A 9 16.12 18.44 -13.76
N SER A 10 14.92 17.95 -14.07
CA SER A 10 13.68 18.61 -13.71
C SER A 10 13.54 18.53 -12.18
N LYS A 11 13.96 19.59 -11.50
CA LYS A 11 13.63 19.81 -10.09
C LYS A 11 12.11 19.94 -10.00
N LEU A 12 11.45 18.95 -9.39
CA LEU A 12 10.06 19.10 -8.98
C LEU A 12 10.03 20.21 -7.91
N THR A 13 9.66 21.41 -8.36
CA THR A 13 9.17 22.46 -7.45
C THR A 13 7.95 21.91 -6.70
N ARG A 14 7.65 22.43 -5.51
CA ARG A 14 6.57 22.00 -4.59
C ARG A 14 5.16 22.08 -5.22
N LYS A 15 4.93 21.31 -6.26
CA LYS A 15 3.67 21.12 -6.96
C LYS A 15 3.02 19.91 -6.33
N LEU A 16 1.72 20.01 -6.06
CA LEU A 16 0.95 18.85 -5.63
C LEU A 16 1.03 17.76 -6.72
N PRO A 17 1.24 16.49 -6.34
CA PRO A 17 1.13 15.40 -7.30
C PRO A 17 -0.31 15.32 -7.82
N SER A 18 -0.51 14.75 -9.00
CA SER A 18 -1.86 14.50 -9.51
C SER A 18 -2.61 13.48 -8.65
N ALA A 19 -1.88 12.52 -8.07
CA ALA A 19 -2.45 11.54 -7.17
C ALA A 19 -1.48 11.08 -6.08
N PHE A 20 -2.04 10.72 -4.92
CA PHE A 20 -1.37 9.94 -3.89
C PHE A 20 -1.82 8.48 -3.98
N LEU A 21 -0.86 7.56 -4.16
CA LEU A 21 -1.06 6.13 -4.00
C LEU A 21 -0.53 5.72 -2.63
N ILE A 22 -1.39 5.13 -1.81
CA ILE A 22 -1.11 4.97 -0.38
C ILE A 22 -1.40 3.52 0.00
N ASP A 23 -0.44 2.86 0.64
CA ASP A 23 -0.71 1.59 1.29
C ASP A 23 -1.64 1.75 2.51
N TRP A 24 -2.33 0.69 2.89
CA TRP A 24 -3.27 0.74 4.01
C TRP A 24 -2.64 0.34 5.35
N ASP A 25 -2.11 -0.87 5.41
CA ASP A 25 -1.74 -1.53 6.66
C ASP A 25 -0.40 -0.99 7.17
N GLU A 26 -0.34 -0.56 8.43
CA GLU A 26 0.86 0.09 9.01
C GLU A 26 1.28 1.42 8.33
N THR A 27 0.67 1.79 7.21
CA THR A 27 0.85 3.08 6.52
C THR A 27 -0.26 4.08 6.90
N ILE A 28 -1.52 3.75 6.64
CA ILE A 28 -2.68 4.54 7.08
C ILE A 28 -3.07 4.13 8.50
N THR A 29 -3.04 2.83 8.79
CA THR A 29 -3.39 2.28 10.10
C THR A 29 -2.17 2.17 11.01
N LYS A 30 -2.41 2.04 12.32
CA LYS A 30 -1.35 1.81 13.33
C LYS A 30 -0.84 0.36 13.35
N GLY A 31 -1.50 -0.56 12.64
CA GLY A 31 -1.19 -1.98 12.63
C GLY A 31 -1.87 -2.71 11.46
N ASP A 32 -1.40 -3.91 11.15
CA ASP A 32 -2.01 -4.82 10.17
C ASP A 32 -3.49 -5.07 10.47
N THR A 33 -4.34 -5.08 9.44
CA THR A 33 -5.79 -5.30 9.54
C THR A 33 -6.27 -6.55 8.80
N ILE A 34 -5.40 -7.32 8.14
CA ILE A 34 -5.76 -8.59 7.48
C ILE A 34 -6.33 -9.57 8.51
N HIS A 35 -5.75 -9.61 9.71
CA HIS A 35 -6.23 -10.47 10.78
C HIS A 35 -7.71 -10.19 11.17
N LEU A 36 -8.22 -8.97 10.95
CA LEU A 36 -9.62 -8.63 11.22
C LEU A 36 -10.58 -9.33 10.25
N VAL A 37 -10.15 -9.56 9.01
CA VAL A 37 -10.91 -10.34 8.02
C VAL A 37 -11.03 -11.79 8.50
N ALA A 38 -9.95 -12.35 9.01
CA ALA A 38 -9.94 -13.69 9.60
C ALA A 38 -10.77 -13.78 10.88
N GLU A 39 -10.68 -12.79 11.77
CA GLU A 39 -11.46 -12.72 12.99
C GLU A 39 -12.96 -12.65 12.69
N ALA A 40 -13.37 -11.84 11.71
CA ALA A 40 -14.76 -11.78 11.24
C ALA A 40 -15.26 -13.17 10.80
N SER A 41 -14.40 -13.94 10.13
CA SER A 41 -14.74 -15.31 9.71
C SER A 41 -14.90 -16.27 10.89
N ASN A 42 -14.00 -16.20 11.88
CA ASN A 42 -14.05 -17.04 13.07
C ASN A 42 -15.26 -16.74 13.97
N ALA A 43 -15.74 -15.48 13.97
CA ALA A 43 -16.92 -15.09 14.73
C ALA A 43 -18.23 -15.72 14.20
N THR A 44 -18.26 -16.18 12.93
CA THR A 44 -19.46 -16.80 12.32
C THR A 44 -19.58 -18.28 12.62
N LYS A 45 -18.45 -19.00 12.63
CA LYS A 45 -18.36 -20.42 12.98
C LYS A 45 -16.93 -20.75 13.37
N LYS A 46 -16.76 -21.73 14.26
CA LYS A 46 -15.45 -22.29 14.55
C LYS A 46 -14.85 -22.86 13.26
N ARG A 47 -13.67 -22.38 12.89
CA ARG A 47 -12.94 -22.83 11.70
C ARG A 47 -12.00 -23.97 12.08
N ASP A 48 -11.95 -24.98 11.23
CA ASP A 48 -11.00 -26.09 11.32
C ASP A 48 -10.40 -26.31 9.93
N PRO A 49 -9.10 -26.07 9.73
CA PRO A 49 -8.11 -25.61 10.72
C PRO A 49 -8.29 -24.12 11.11
N PRO A 50 -7.71 -23.69 12.25
CA PRO A 50 -7.76 -22.28 12.67
C PRO A 50 -6.88 -21.38 11.79
N PHE A 51 -7.02 -20.06 11.90
CA PHE A 51 -6.36 -19.12 10.98
C PHE A 51 -4.82 -19.24 10.98
N GLU A 52 -4.24 -19.58 12.13
CA GLU A 52 -2.80 -19.78 12.34
C GLU A 52 -2.23 -20.87 11.43
N HIS A 53 -3.05 -21.82 10.98
CA HIS A 53 -2.65 -22.81 9.98
C HIS A 53 -2.23 -22.15 8.66
N TYR A 54 -3.03 -21.19 8.16
CA TYR A 54 -2.79 -20.52 6.89
C TYR A 54 -1.61 -19.55 6.99
N VAL A 55 -1.43 -18.91 8.15
CA VAL A 55 -0.22 -18.13 8.48
C VAL A 55 1.01 -19.04 8.42
N SER A 56 0.92 -20.26 8.96
CA SER A 56 2.02 -21.24 8.91
C SER A 56 2.29 -21.74 7.49
N VAL A 57 1.26 -21.90 6.66
CA VAL A 57 1.42 -22.25 5.23
C VAL A 57 2.20 -21.15 4.50
N TYR A 58 1.80 -19.89 4.70
CA TYR A 58 2.50 -18.73 4.13
C TYR A 58 3.95 -18.66 4.60
N ASN A 59 4.20 -18.72 5.92
CA ASN A 59 5.54 -18.59 6.48
C ASN A 59 6.48 -19.68 5.97
N ARG A 60 6.03 -20.95 5.87
CA ARG A 60 6.84 -22.02 5.28
C ARG A 60 7.18 -21.74 3.81
N ALA A 61 6.20 -21.34 3.01
CA ALA A 61 6.42 -21.00 1.61
C ALA A 61 7.39 -19.82 1.45
N TYR A 62 7.29 -18.82 2.33
CA TYR A 62 8.18 -17.67 2.36
C TYR A 62 9.61 -18.06 2.73
N ASP A 63 9.79 -18.83 3.80
CA ASP A 63 11.11 -19.28 4.25
C ASP A 63 11.80 -20.16 3.19
N ASP A 64 11.05 -21.07 2.58
CA ASP A 64 11.54 -21.92 1.49
C ASP A 64 11.96 -21.08 0.28
N TYR A 65 11.09 -20.16 -0.17
CA TYR A 65 11.38 -19.27 -1.28
C TYR A 65 12.59 -18.37 -0.99
N LYS A 66 12.65 -17.77 0.19
CA LYS A 66 13.76 -16.90 0.60
C LYS A 66 15.07 -17.66 0.64
N ARG A 67 15.11 -18.85 1.23
CA ARG A 67 16.31 -19.69 1.25
C ARG A 67 16.76 -20.09 -0.15
N GLU A 68 15.82 -20.48 -1.01
CA GLU A 68 16.12 -20.83 -2.41
C GLU A 68 16.67 -19.63 -3.17
N PHE A 69 16.03 -18.47 -3.05
CA PHE A 69 16.46 -17.24 -3.69
C PHE A 69 17.88 -16.85 -3.26
N LEU A 70 18.14 -16.81 -1.95
CA LEU A 70 19.46 -16.45 -1.42
C LEU A 70 20.54 -17.44 -1.85
N THR A 71 20.22 -18.74 -1.94
CA THR A 71 21.16 -19.76 -2.43
C THR A 71 21.52 -19.55 -3.90
N LYS A 72 20.55 -19.15 -4.74
CA LYS A 72 20.73 -19.02 -6.20
C LYS A 72 21.24 -17.64 -6.64
N ARG A 73 20.86 -16.58 -5.92
CA ARG A 73 21.06 -15.17 -6.30
C ARG A 73 21.92 -14.38 -5.31
N GLY A 74 22.24 -14.96 -4.15
CA GLY A 74 22.93 -14.28 -3.06
C GLY A 74 22.05 -13.23 -2.36
N ASP A 75 22.67 -12.38 -1.56
CA ASP A 75 21.97 -11.36 -0.77
C ASP A 75 21.20 -10.35 -1.63
N ILE A 76 20.06 -9.91 -1.11
CA ILE A 76 19.20 -8.86 -1.68
C ILE A 76 19.78 -7.49 -1.31
N ASN A 77 20.79 -7.05 -2.07
CA ASN A 77 21.60 -5.86 -1.83
C ASN A 77 21.60 -4.85 -2.99
N SER A 78 20.68 -5.02 -3.94
CA SER A 78 20.46 -4.08 -5.04
C SER A 78 18.98 -3.99 -5.38
N ILE A 79 18.58 -2.90 -6.04
CA ILE A 79 17.20 -2.69 -6.50
C ILE A 79 16.79 -3.81 -7.44
N GLU A 80 17.67 -4.24 -8.36
CA GLU A 80 17.37 -5.30 -9.33
C GLU A 80 17.04 -6.62 -8.64
N LYS A 81 17.79 -6.97 -7.58
CA LYS A 81 17.53 -8.18 -6.80
C LYS A 81 16.27 -8.09 -5.96
N GLU A 82 15.97 -6.93 -5.38
CA GLU A 82 14.70 -6.70 -4.68
C GLU A 82 13.53 -6.86 -5.66
N MET A 83 13.63 -6.28 -6.85
CA MET A 83 12.64 -6.45 -7.90
C MET A 83 12.50 -7.92 -8.35
N GLU A 84 13.59 -8.66 -8.47
CA GLU A 84 13.55 -10.10 -8.78
C GLU A 84 12.89 -10.91 -7.66
N PHE A 85 13.19 -10.59 -6.40
CA PHE A 85 12.59 -11.21 -5.22
C PHE A 85 11.07 -10.98 -5.19
N GLN A 86 10.64 -9.73 -5.37
CA GLN A 86 9.22 -9.38 -5.40
C GLN A 86 8.46 -10.06 -6.56
N LYS A 87 9.12 -10.31 -7.70
CA LYS A 87 8.51 -11.07 -8.82
C LYS A 87 8.20 -12.52 -8.45
N GLY A 88 9.04 -13.17 -7.64
CA GLY A 88 8.82 -14.56 -7.24
C GLY A 88 7.83 -14.73 -6.07
N MET A 89 7.58 -13.67 -5.30
CA MET A 89 6.68 -13.68 -4.14
C MET A 89 5.24 -14.10 -4.46
N LYS A 90 4.78 -13.96 -5.71
CA LYS A 90 3.41 -14.33 -6.09
C LYS A 90 3.06 -15.78 -5.75
N LYS A 91 4.01 -16.71 -5.90
CA LYS A 91 3.79 -18.13 -5.53
C LYS A 91 3.66 -18.31 -4.02
N VAL A 92 4.40 -17.52 -3.24
CA VAL A 92 4.36 -17.52 -1.78
C VAL A 92 3.01 -17.01 -1.29
N GLU A 93 2.58 -15.85 -1.78
CA GLU A 93 1.27 -15.26 -1.45
C GLU A 93 0.11 -16.21 -1.78
N MET A 94 0.17 -16.83 -2.96
CA MET A 94 -0.88 -17.75 -3.38
C MET A 94 -0.90 -19.06 -2.59
N SER A 95 0.15 -19.41 -1.84
CA SER A 95 0.16 -20.65 -1.05
C SER A 95 -0.93 -20.66 0.02
N SER A 96 -1.02 -19.61 0.82
CA SER A 96 -2.04 -19.47 1.87
C SER A 96 -3.41 -19.13 1.28
N VAL A 97 -3.47 -18.29 0.24
CA VAL A 97 -4.73 -17.95 -0.44
C VAL A 97 -5.39 -19.18 -1.05
N ASN A 98 -4.62 -20.04 -1.72
CA ASN A 98 -5.16 -21.27 -2.30
C ASN A 98 -5.67 -22.23 -1.23
N GLU A 99 -4.96 -22.37 -0.11
CA GLU A 99 -5.41 -23.23 0.99
C GLU A 99 -6.67 -22.65 1.67
N LEU A 100 -6.74 -21.32 1.86
CA LEU A 100 -7.94 -20.63 2.36
C LEU A 100 -9.16 -20.89 1.47
N CYS A 101 -9.00 -20.81 0.14
CA CYS A 101 -10.05 -21.11 -0.83
C CYS A 101 -10.45 -22.59 -0.80
N LYS A 102 -9.47 -23.50 -0.84
CA LYS A 102 -9.66 -24.95 -0.85
C LYS A 102 -10.43 -25.43 0.38
N LEU A 103 -10.12 -24.88 1.55
CA LEU A 103 -10.79 -25.20 2.81
C LEU A 103 -11.99 -24.29 3.11
N LYS A 104 -12.35 -23.41 2.16
CA LYS A 104 -13.49 -22.49 2.25
C LYS A 104 -13.52 -21.69 3.54
N PHE A 105 -12.35 -21.18 3.96
CA PHE A 105 -12.18 -20.52 5.25
C PHE A 105 -13.08 -19.30 5.41
N PHE A 106 -13.46 -18.61 4.34
CA PHE A 106 -14.36 -17.45 4.39
C PHE A 106 -15.81 -17.75 4.02
N GLU A 107 -16.17 -18.99 3.66
CA GLU A 107 -17.55 -19.32 3.27
C GLU A 107 -18.51 -19.03 4.44
N GLY A 108 -19.62 -18.36 4.13
CA GLY A 108 -20.64 -17.95 5.09
C GLY A 108 -20.38 -16.60 5.78
N LEU A 109 -19.21 -15.97 5.57
CA LEU A 109 -18.93 -14.63 6.08
C LEU A 109 -19.85 -13.60 5.42
N THR A 110 -20.52 -12.76 6.20
CA THR A 110 -21.39 -11.71 5.64
C THR A 110 -20.69 -10.36 5.55
N VAL A 111 -21.18 -9.47 4.67
CA VAL A 111 -20.72 -8.07 4.61
C VAL A 111 -20.83 -7.39 5.98
N LYS A 112 -21.91 -7.66 6.73
CA LYS A 112 -22.12 -7.09 8.07
C LYS A 112 -21.01 -7.49 9.06
N ASN A 113 -20.50 -8.73 8.98
CA ASN A 113 -19.43 -9.19 9.85
C ASN A 113 -18.11 -8.47 9.60
N LEU A 114 -17.82 -8.13 8.33
CA LEU A 114 -16.65 -7.35 7.95
C LEU A 114 -16.80 -5.90 8.38
N VAL A 115 -17.95 -5.27 8.07
CA VAL A 115 -18.23 -3.89 8.45
C VAL A 115 -18.12 -3.70 9.97
N SER A 116 -18.54 -4.68 10.79
CA SER A 116 -18.40 -4.60 12.25
C SER A 116 -16.96 -4.61 12.75
N GLN A 117 -15.96 -4.97 11.93
CA GLN A 117 -14.56 -4.90 12.32
C GLN A 117 -13.99 -3.48 12.25
N SER A 118 -14.66 -2.53 11.56
CA SER A 118 -14.13 -1.18 11.36
C SER A 118 -13.83 -0.45 12.66
N SER A 119 -14.61 -0.69 13.72
CA SER A 119 -14.40 -0.08 15.03
C SER A 119 -13.10 -0.50 15.73
N LYS A 120 -12.43 -1.55 15.25
CA LYS A 120 -11.14 -2.03 15.77
C LYS A 120 -9.94 -1.42 15.05
N VAL A 121 -10.18 -0.76 13.92
CA VAL A 121 -9.11 -0.14 13.14
C VAL A 121 -8.73 1.20 13.75
N SER A 122 -7.44 1.35 14.06
CA SER A 122 -6.87 2.61 14.53
C SER A 122 -6.11 3.28 13.39
N LEU A 123 -6.55 4.47 12.99
CA LEU A 123 -5.83 5.31 12.01
C LEU A 123 -4.61 5.98 12.65
N ARG A 124 -3.56 6.21 11.87
CA ARG A 124 -2.43 7.05 12.28
C ARG A 124 -2.86 8.50 12.42
N GLU A 125 -2.21 9.20 13.34
CA GLU A 125 -2.45 10.62 13.58
C GLU A 125 -2.17 11.43 12.32
N ASN A 126 -2.93 12.53 12.14
CA ASN A 126 -2.86 13.45 11.00
C ASN A 126 -3.24 12.89 9.63
N PHE A 127 -3.53 11.58 9.48
CA PHE A 127 -4.00 11.04 8.20
C PHE A 127 -5.35 11.64 7.75
N LEU A 128 -6.30 11.83 8.66
CA LEU A 128 -7.59 12.43 8.31
C LEU A 128 -7.46 13.91 7.92
N ASP A 129 -6.54 14.65 8.54
CA ASP A 129 -6.21 16.04 8.14
C ASP A 129 -5.59 16.07 6.75
N PHE A 130 -4.68 15.13 6.46
CA PHE A 130 -4.12 14.93 5.12
C PHE A 130 -5.21 14.65 4.07
N LEU A 131 -6.16 13.75 4.35
CA LEU A 131 -7.28 13.48 3.44
C LEU A 131 -8.18 14.70 3.24
N GLY A 132 -8.46 15.45 4.31
CA GLY A 132 -9.23 16.70 4.24
C GLY A 132 -8.56 17.74 3.32
N LYS A 133 -7.23 17.84 3.38
CA LYS A 133 -6.45 18.69 2.46
C LYS A 133 -6.48 18.17 1.03
N CYS A 134 -6.35 16.87 0.80
CA CYS A 134 -6.48 16.29 -0.54
C CYS A 134 -7.84 16.64 -1.17
N ARG A 135 -8.94 16.49 -0.43
CA ARG A 135 -10.28 16.93 -0.86
C ARG A 135 -10.32 18.42 -1.19
N LEU A 136 -9.81 19.27 -0.29
CA LEU A 136 -9.82 20.74 -0.47
C LEU A 136 -9.07 21.18 -1.73
N TYR A 137 -7.95 20.53 -2.04
CA TYR A 137 -7.11 20.84 -3.19
C TYR A 137 -7.40 19.97 -4.42
N ASN A 138 -8.47 19.16 -4.38
CA ASN A 138 -8.88 18.27 -5.46
C ASN A 138 -7.74 17.35 -5.94
N VAL A 139 -6.98 16.78 -5.00
CA VAL A 139 -5.93 15.80 -5.27
C VAL A 139 -6.49 14.40 -5.09
N GLN A 140 -6.33 13.54 -6.10
CA GLN A 140 -6.84 12.18 -6.05
C GLN A 140 -6.10 11.35 -5.00
N VAL A 141 -6.84 10.63 -4.16
CA VAL A 141 -6.28 9.62 -3.25
C VAL A 141 -6.70 8.23 -3.72
N ILE A 142 -5.73 7.33 -3.79
CA ILE A 142 -5.93 5.93 -4.18
C ILE A 142 -5.27 5.05 -3.12
N ILE A 143 -6.07 4.22 -2.46
CA ILE A 143 -5.56 3.20 -1.53
C ILE A 143 -5.18 1.96 -2.34
N LEU A 144 -3.91 1.58 -2.29
CA LEU A 144 -3.34 0.42 -3.00
C LEU A 144 -2.79 -0.58 -1.99
N SER A 145 -3.55 -1.63 -1.70
CA SER A 145 -3.24 -2.57 -0.61
C SER A 145 -3.38 -4.03 -1.02
N VAL A 146 -2.58 -4.90 -0.39
CA VAL A 146 -2.66 -6.36 -0.52
C VAL A 146 -3.76 -6.98 0.33
N ASN A 147 -4.48 -6.18 1.11
CA ASN A 147 -5.59 -6.63 1.93
C ASN A 147 -6.68 -7.32 1.09
N TRP A 148 -7.56 -8.07 1.77
CA TRP A 148 -8.48 -9.03 1.17
C TRP A 148 -9.87 -8.47 0.89
N THR A 149 -10.17 -7.27 1.37
CA THR A 149 -11.41 -6.56 1.05
C THR A 149 -11.30 -5.07 1.39
N LYS A 150 -11.97 -4.22 0.60
CA LYS A 150 -12.12 -2.80 0.93
C LYS A 150 -13.18 -2.54 2.00
N LEU A 151 -14.10 -3.48 2.25
CA LEU A 151 -15.31 -3.24 3.07
C LEU A 151 -15.00 -2.69 4.48
N ILE A 152 -13.89 -3.15 5.09
CA ILE A 152 -13.44 -2.63 6.39
C ILE A 152 -12.93 -1.20 6.22
N MET A 153 -12.04 -0.97 5.24
CA MET A 153 -11.44 0.34 4.96
C MET A 153 -12.52 1.40 4.64
N GLU A 154 -13.46 1.04 3.77
CA GLU A 154 -14.58 1.89 3.37
C GLU A 154 -15.44 2.25 4.58
N SER A 155 -15.77 1.28 5.43
CA SER A 155 -16.52 1.53 6.67
C SER A 155 -15.79 2.50 7.62
N VAL A 156 -14.47 2.34 7.78
CA VAL A 156 -13.63 3.23 8.62
C VAL A 156 -13.61 4.66 8.07
N LEU A 157 -13.39 4.84 6.77
CA LEU A 157 -13.29 6.19 6.19
C LEU A 157 -14.65 6.87 6.07
N LYS A 158 -15.72 6.09 5.79
CA LYS A 158 -17.10 6.58 5.76
C LYS A 158 -17.56 7.10 7.11
N SER A 159 -17.16 6.49 8.23
CA SER A 159 -17.47 7.02 9.56
C SER A 159 -16.80 8.36 9.86
N HIS A 160 -15.80 8.77 9.07
CA HIS A 160 -15.12 10.06 9.12
C HIS A 160 -15.54 11.00 7.99
N GLY A 161 -16.59 10.64 7.23
CA GLY A 161 -17.14 11.48 6.17
C GLY A 161 -16.39 11.42 4.84
N PHE A 162 -15.59 10.37 4.59
CA PHE A 162 -14.92 10.13 3.31
C PHE A 162 -15.51 8.90 2.62
N SER A 163 -15.79 8.97 1.32
CA SER A 163 -16.37 7.84 0.59
C SER A 163 -15.96 7.80 -0.88
N GLU A 164 -16.11 6.63 -1.51
CA GLU A 164 -15.91 6.47 -2.96
C GLU A 164 -16.99 7.22 -3.75
N ASP A 165 -18.22 7.34 -3.20
CA ASP A 165 -19.34 8.07 -3.81
C ASP A 165 -19.07 9.56 -3.99
N SER A 166 -18.29 10.15 -3.08
CA SER A 166 -17.83 11.54 -3.16
C SER A 166 -16.55 11.69 -3.99
N MET A 167 -16.08 10.60 -4.63
CA MET A 167 -14.84 10.52 -5.41
C MET A 167 -13.59 10.94 -4.64
N ASP A 168 -13.66 10.97 -3.31
CA ASP A 168 -12.53 11.37 -2.47
C ASP A 168 -11.41 10.33 -2.48
N ILE A 169 -11.79 9.06 -2.59
CA ILE A 169 -10.91 7.91 -2.39
C ILE A 169 -11.30 6.80 -3.36
N GLN A 170 -10.30 6.24 -4.04
CA GLN A 170 -10.43 5.02 -4.82
C GLN A 170 -9.73 3.85 -4.12
N TYR A 171 -10.28 2.64 -4.25
CA TYR A 171 -9.68 1.42 -3.68
C TYR A 171 -9.17 0.46 -4.76
N ILE A 172 -7.89 0.11 -4.67
CA ILE A 172 -7.25 -0.95 -5.45
C ILE A 172 -6.74 -2.00 -4.45
N VAL A 173 -7.59 -2.98 -4.17
CA VAL A 173 -7.33 -4.06 -3.21
C VAL A 173 -7.81 -5.40 -3.77
N ASN A 174 -7.46 -6.50 -3.11
CA ASN A 174 -8.10 -7.78 -3.40
C ASN A 174 -9.51 -7.79 -2.82
N GLU A 175 -10.39 -8.62 -3.37
CA GLU A 175 -11.75 -8.76 -2.87
C GLU A 175 -12.14 -10.22 -2.70
N LEU A 176 -12.86 -10.51 -1.62
CA LEU A 176 -13.64 -11.73 -1.47
C LEU A 176 -14.86 -11.67 -2.40
N GLU A 177 -15.29 -12.83 -2.90
CA GLU A 177 -16.47 -12.94 -3.74
C GLU A 177 -17.73 -13.12 -2.87
N PHE A 178 -18.77 -12.34 -3.14
CA PHE A 178 -20.05 -12.39 -2.43
C PHE A 178 -21.21 -12.70 -3.37
N SER A 179 -22.12 -13.55 -2.90
CA SER A 179 -23.42 -13.82 -3.53
C SER A 179 -24.52 -13.62 -2.50
N GLY A 180 -25.50 -12.76 -2.81
CA GLY A 180 -26.58 -12.42 -1.87
C GLY A 180 -26.10 -11.82 -0.55
N GLY A 181 -24.95 -11.13 -0.53
CA GLY A 181 -24.35 -10.55 0.69
C GLY A 181 -23.58 -11.54 1.58
N VAL A 182 -23.39 -12.78 1.11
CA VAL A 182 -22.66 -13.85 1.80
C VAL A 182 -21.45 -14.27 0.96
N CYS A 183 -20.30 -14.40 1.61
CA CYS A 183 -19.04 -14.77 0.98
C CYS A 183 -19.10 -16.23 0.49
N THR A 184 -18.69 -16.46 -0.75
CA THR A 184 -18.64 -17.79 -1.38
C THR A 184 -17.45 -18.63 -0.91
N GLY A 185 -16.53 -18.01 -0.15
CA GLY A 185 -15.27 -18.60 0.28
C GLY A 185 -14.13 -18.43 -0.73
N MET A 186 -14.39 -17.76 -1.86
CA MET A 186 -13.43 -17.52 -2.94
C MET A 186 -13.00 -16.06 -2.98
N PHE A 187 -11.85 -15.80 -3.60
CA PHE A 187 -11.42 -14.45 -3.98
C PHE A 187 -11.87 -14.13 -5.40
N ASN A 188 -12.23 -12.87 -5.63
CA ASN A 188 -12.48 -12.35 -6.97
C ASN A 188 -11.18 -12.31 -7.78
N ASN A 189 -11.14 -13.06 -8.89
CA ASN A 189 -9.95 -13.17 -9.74
C ASN A 189 -9.75 -12.00 -10.73
N SER A 190 -10.68 -11.05 -10.81
CA SER A 190 -10.56 -9.89 -11.70
C SER A 190 -9.54 -8.85 -11.22
N LYS A 191 -9.24 -8.83 -9.90
CA LYS A 191 -8.24 -7.96 -9.28
C LYS A 191 -7.31 -8.81 -8.41
N SER A 192 -6.01 -8.63 -8.59
CA SER A 192 -4.99 -9.33 -7.82
C SER A 192 -3.83 -8.40 -7.51
N VAL A 193 -3.80 -7.84 -6.30
CA VAL A 193 -2.68 -7.06 -5.75
C VAL A 193 -2.06 -7.90 -4.64
N ARG A 194 -0.97 -8.62 -4.90
CA ARG A 194 -0.40 -9.56 -3.91
C ARG A 194 1.04 -9.25 -3.56
N THR A 195 1.77 -8.67 -4.50
CA THR A 195 3.22 -8.42 -4.39
C THR A 195 3.53 -6.97 -4.67
N GLY A 196 4.76 -6.55 -4.35
CA GLY A 196 5.21 -5.21 -4.73
C GLY A 196 5.26 -4.99 -6.24
N ILE A 197 5.40 -6.05 -7.04
CA ILE A 197 5.32 -5.96 -8.50
C ILE A 197 3.89 -5.70 -8.96
N ASP A 198 2.90 -6.37 -8.37
CA ASP A 198 1.50 -6.07 -8.70
C ASP A 198 1.17 -4.61 -8.34
N LYS A 199 1.66 -4.11 -7.19
CA LYS A 199 1.50 -2.68 -6.84
C LYS A 199 2.16 -1.76 -7.87
N LEU A 200 3.38 -2.07 -8.30
CA LEU A 200 4.09 -1.28 -9.31
C LEU A 200 3.34 -1.23 -10.65
N GLU A 201 2.72 -2.33 -11.07
CA GLU A 201 1.89 -2.34 -12.29
C GLU A 201 0.70 -1.36 -12.18
N TYR A 202 0.08 -1.25 -11.00
CA TYR A 202 -0.96 -0.24 -10.78
C TYR A 202 -0.41 1.18 -10.73
N LEU A 203 0.75 1.38 -10.10
CA LEU A 203 1.42 2.68 -10.10
C LEU A 203 1.68 3.17 -11.53
N VAL A 204 2.22 2.31 -12.39
CA VAL A 204 2.48 2.64 -13.80
C VAL A 204 1.19 3.00 -14.55
N LYS A 205 0.11 2.25 -14.32
CA LYS A 205 -1.21 2.55 -14.92
C LYS A 205 -1.75 3.90 -14.46
N VAL A 206 -1.70 4.18 -13.16
CA VAL A 206 -2.17 5.47 -12.63
C VAL A 206 -1.31 6.61 -13.15
N HIS A 207 0.02 6.48 -13.11
CA HIS A 207 0.93 7.49 -13.65
C HIS A 207 0.66 7.78 -15.13
N SER A 208 0.41 6.74 -15.95
CA SER A 208 0.08 6.93 -17.37
C SER A 208 -1.25 7.68 -17.61
N THR A 209 -2.15 7.67 -16.62
CA THR A 209 -3.49 8.26 -16.73
C THR A 209 -3.55 9.66 -16.10
N LEU A 210 -2.89 9.85 -14.95
CA LEU A 210 -3.00 11.05 -14.12
C LEU A 210 -1.73 11.93 -14.14
N GLY A 211 -0.58 11.40 -14.58
CA GLY A 211 0.71 12.09 -14.53
C GLY A 211 1.43 11.88 -13.20
N ASP A 212 1.96 12.95 -12.61
CA ASP A 212 2.84 12.90 -11.42
C ASP A 212 2.17 12.15 -10.24
N VAL A 213 2.80 11.06 -9.77
CA VAL A 213 2.29 10.22 -8.66
C VAL A 213 3.27 10.21 -7.50
N CYS A 214 2.75 10.49 -6.30
CA CYS A 214 3.45 10.23 -5.05
C CYS A 214 2.99 8.91 -4.45
N TYR A 215 3.95 8.03 -4.10
CA TYR A 215 3.66 6.77 -3.43
C TYR A 215 4.05 6.83 -1.96
N ILE A 216 3.17 6.36 -1.08
CA ILE A 216 3.36 6.32 0.37
C ILE A 216 3.15 4.88 0.87
N GLY A 217 4.13 4.33 1.58
CA GLY A 217 4.07 2.98 2.14
C GLY A 217 5.03 2.77 3.31
N ASP A 218 5.11 1.56 3.84
CA ASP A 218 5.94 1.28 5.02
C ASP A 218 6.77 -0.01 4.90
N SER A 219 6.42 -0.92 3.98
CA SER A 219 6.88 -2.31 3.99
C SER A 219 7.73 -2.71 2.77
N SER A 220 8.30 -3.91 2.78
CA SER A 220 9.07 -4.40 1.62
C SER A 220 8.23 -4.51 0.34
N THR A 221 6.92 -4.76 0.47
CA THR A 221 6.00 -4.81 -0.68
C THR A 221 5.83 -3.44 -1.34
N ASP A 222 6.20 -2.37 -0.65
CA ASP A 222 6.10 -1.00 -1.15
C ASP A 222 7.35 -0.54 -1.88
N ILE A 223 8.49 -1.21 -1.68
CA ILE A 223 9.79 -0.80 -2.24
C ILE A 223 9.72 -0.60 -3.77
N PRO A 224 9.13 -1.51 -4.57
CA PRO A 224 9.01 -1.29 -6.01
C PRO A 224 8.30 0.01 -6.36
N CYS A 225 7.27 0.43 -5.61
CA CYS A 225 6.56 1.68 -5.86
C CYS A 225 7.33 2.88 -5.33
N LEU A 226 7.90 2.79 -4.14
CA LEU A 226 8.71 3.85 -3.51
C LEU A 226 9.84 4.31 -4.44
N VAL A 227 10.55 3.38 -5.08
CA VAL A 227 11.70 3.71 -5.94
C VAL A 227 11.33 4.08 -7.39
N ASN A 228 10.09 3.83 -7.83
CA ASN A 228 9.66 4.09 -9.23
C ASN A 228 8.60 5.19 -9.36
N SER A 229 8.06 5.69 -8.26
CA SER A 229 7.17 6.87 -8.24
C SER A 229 7.93 8.17 -8.51
N ASP A 230 7.22 9.25 -8.84
CA ASP A 230 7.85 10.58 -8.96
C ASP A 230 8.29 11.14 -7.60
N ALA A 231 7.65 10.68 -6.53
CA ALA A 231 8.00 10.94 -5.15
C ALA A 231 7.65 9.75 -4.26
N GLY A 232 8.65 9.01 -3.79
CA GLY A 232 8.48 7.90 -2.86
C GLY A 232 8.63 8.35 -1.41
N ILE A 233 7.66 8.04 -0.57
CA ILE A 233 7.68 8.35 0.87
C ILE A 233 7.45 7.09 1.69
N VAL A 234 8.45 6.72 2.49
CA VAL A 234 8.33 5.63 3.46
C VAL A 234 7.93 6.19 4.83
N MET A 235 7.01 5.53 5.52
CA MET A 235 6.68 5.89 6.90
C MET A 235 7.92 5.78 7.79
N GLU A 236 8.17 6.77 8.66
CA GLU A 236 9.41 6.88 9.46
C GLU A 236 9.71 5.68 10.39
N ASN A 237 8.70 4.87 10.70
CA ASN A 237 8.82 3.64 11.48
C ASN A 237 8.57 2.37 10.65
N GLY A 238 8.52 2.51 9.32
CA GLY A 238 8.25 1.42 8.40
C GLY A 238 9.41 0.43 8.28
N SER A 239 9.08 -0.85 8.13
CA SER A 239 10.07 -1.92 7.95
C SER A 239 10.90 -1.77 6.66
N ALA A 240 10.39 -1.06 5.65
CA ALA A 240 11.05 -0.80 4.38
C ALA A 240 12.34 0.02 4.53
N ILE A 241 12.47 0.88 5.54
CA ILE A 241 13.67 1.73 5.73
C ILE A 241 14.95 0.90 5.73
N LYS A 242 14.97 -0.20 6.49
CA LYS A 242 16.14 -1.10 6.57
C LYS A 242 16.43 -1.78 5.23
N SER A 243 15.38 -2.14 4.49
CA SER A 243 15.51 -2.78 3.18
C SER A 243 16.02 -1.79 2.13
N LEU A 244 15.52 -0.55 2.11
CA LEU A 244 15.99 0.53 1.24
C LEU A 244 17.47 0.85 1.49
N GLN A 245 17.89 0.93 2.75
CA GLN A 245 19.30 1.10 3.11
C GLN A 245 20.16 -0.07 2.62
N ARG A 246 19.69 -1.31 2.82
CA ARG A 246 20.40 -2.53 2.39
C ARG A 246 20.64 -2.58 0.87
N ILE A 247 19.72 -2.02 0.09
CA ILE A 247 19.83 -1.97 -1.39
C ILE A 247 20.43 -0.65 -1.92
N ASN A 248 21.02 0.17 -1.03
CA ASN A 248 21.70 1.42 -1.36
C ASN A 248 20.79 2.50 -2.00
N VAL A 249 19.51 2.53 -1.66
CA VAL A 249 18.62 3.65 -2.01
C VAL A 249 18.92 4.84 -1.12
N THR A 250 19.05 6.03 -1.70
CA THR A 250 19.24 7.27 -0.95
C THR A 250 17.98 7.61 -0.17
N LEU A 251 18.13 7.79 1.15
CA LEU A 251 17.06 8.21 2.06
C LEU A 251 17.26 9.64 2.54
N SER A 252 16.18 10.42 2.62
CA SER A 252 16.20 11.79 3.16
C SER A 252 14.99 12.09 4.02
N SER A 253 15.15 12.94 5.04
CA SER A 253 14.04 13.37 5.88
C SER A 253 13.11 14.29 5.09
N LEU A 254 11.82 13.95 5.02
CA LEU A 254 10.83 14.79 4.35
C LEU A 254 10.68 16.15 5.05
N ALA A 255 10.75 16.17 6.39
CA ALA A 255 10.64 17.38 7.21
C ALA A 255 11.73 18.41 6.92
N GLN A 256 12.91 17.96 6.47
CA GLN A 256 14.07 18.81 6.16
C GLN A 256 14.19 19.13 4.66
N SER A 257 13.32 18.55 3.83
CA SER A 257 13.43 18.62 2.37
C SER A 257 12.52 19.71 1.81
N ASN A 258 13.10 20.61 1.02
CA ASN A 258 12.35 21.67 0.35
C ASN A 258 11.80 21.26 -1.01
N THR A 259 12.46 20.30 -1.67
CA THR A 259 12.12 19.75 -2.99
C THR A 259 12.27 18.24 -2.95
N LEU A 260 11.54 17.55 -3.82
CA LEU A 260 11.62 16.09 -3.98
C LEU A 260 12.42 15.75 -5.24
N GLU A 261 13.36 14.83 -5.09
CA GLU A 261 14.24 14.34 -6.15
C GLU A 261 13.85 12.92 -6.55
N LYS A 262 13.87 12.63 -7.85
CA LYS A 262 13.34 11.39 -8.44
C LYS A 262 14.02 10.10 -7.94
N ASP A 263 15.30 10.18 -7.57
CA ASP A 263 16.10 9.02 -7.15
C ASP A 263 16.31 8.97 -5.62
N VAL A 264 15.54 9.76 -4.88
CA VAL A 264 15.57 9.82 -3.41
C VAL A 264 14.23 9.35 -2.86
N VAL A 265 14.27 8.41 -1.93
CA VAL A 265 13.10 8.05 -1.13
C VAL A 265 13.11 8.86 0.16
N TYR A 266 11.99 9.49 0.48
CA TYR A 266 11.87 10.32 1.67
C TYR A 266 11.26 9.52 2.81
N TYR A 267 11.60 9.85 4.05
CA TYR A 267 10.92 9.30 5.22
C TYR A 267 10.26 10.39 6.06
N GLY A 268 9.11 10.08 6.64
CA GLY A 268 8.36 10.98 7.51
C GLY A 268 7.04 10.38 7.99
N ASN A 269 6.22 11.20 8.64
CA ASN A 269 4.86 10.85 9.05
C ASN A 269 3.82 11.74 8.33
N TRP A 270 2.53 11.53 8.62
CA TRP A 270 1.44 12.28 8.01
C TRP A 270 1.49 13.79 8.25
N HIS A 271 2.10 14.24 9.36
CA HIS A 271 2.33 15.66 9.60
C HIS A 271 3.40 16.22 8.64
N ASP A 272 4.50 15.50 8.45
CA ASP A 272 5.57 15.91 7.51
C ASP A 272 5.05 15.93 6.07
N ILE A 273 4.31 14.89 5.67
CA ILE A 273 3.69 14.79 4.34
C ILE A 273 2.77 15.98 4.11
N SER A 274 1.86 16.25 5.05
CA SER A 274 0.94 17.37 4.93
C SER A 274 1.67 18.72 4.88
N SER A 275 2.72 18.89 5.70
CA SER A 275 3.52 20.10 5.76
C SER A 275 4.35 20.31 4.49
N HIS A 276 4.82 19.24 3.86
CA HIS A 276 5.57 19.35 2.62
C HIS A 276 4.69 19.81 1.45
N PHE A 277 3.53 19.16 1.28
CA PHE A 277 2.68 19.37 0.11
C PHE A 277 1.72 20.56 0.24
N PHE A 278 1.21 20.88 1.43
CA PHE A 278 0.11 21.85 1.58
C PHE A 278 0.48 23.17 2.28
N LYS A 279 1.70 23.30 2.85
CA LYS A 279 2.09 24.48 3.65
C LYS A 279 2.13 25.81 2.88
N ASN A 280 2.32 25.78 1.56
CA ASN A 280 2.39 27.01 0.74
C ASN A 280 1.07 27.38 0.03
N HIS A 281 0.05 26.52 0.10
CA HIS A 281 -1.22 26.79 -0.57
C HIS A 281 -2.19 27.67 0.24
N PHE A 282 -1.85 28.00 1.49
CA PHE A 282 -2.61 28.95 2.32
C PHE A 282 -2.48 30.41 1.86
N PHE A 283 -1.55 30.76 0.95
CA PHE A 283 -1.27 32.15 0.55
C PHE A 283 -1.68 32.51 -0.89
N THR A 284 -2.37 31.64 -1.63
CA THR A 284 -2.70 31.88 -3.06
C THR A 284 -4.18 32.17 -3.35
N LYS A 285 -4.97 32.57 -2.34
CA LYS A 285 -6.33 33.08 -2.54
C LYS A 285 -6.63 34.31 -1.69
N ILE A 286 -5.98 35.42 -2.02
CA ILE A 286 -6.58 36.77 -1.95
C ILE A 286 -5.98 37.54 -3.12
N ASP A 287 -6.71 37.59 -4.22
CA ASP A 287 -6.77 38.69 -5.20
C ASP A 287 -8.02 38.48 -6.07
#